data_AF-A0A1N7I0L4-F1
#
_entry.id   AF-A0A1N7I0L4-F1
#
_cell.length_a   1.000
_cell.length_b   1.000
_cell.length_c   1.000
_cell.angle_alpha   90.00
_cell.angle_beta   90.00
_cell.angle_gamma   90.00
#
_symmetry.space_group_name_H-M   'P 1'
#
loop_
_entity.id
_entity.type
_entity.pdbx_description
1 polymer ?
#
loop_
_entity_poly.entity_id
_entity_poly.type
_entity_poly.pdbx_seq_one_letter_code
_entity_poly.pdbx_strand_id
1 'polypeptide(L)'
;MTSKKSLQKFTTFEQKKDFIFQLKEINKEDLEILNDDEKTEFYQLLTERFNKLKGDENAEFLNQIWNITPAITRNIIWESNQNTITSTISGLMQDYGRMPTASEIAIKSELSRQTVTKHLKEYAKQPQYNEIVEQFKFMTSKVLAKVFKFAVNGDMSAAKLYFNVVGALNQNNQNTFIQNNNNYIQINGLIFNDEKLKTLKPEQLKTIEAILLSEDLEIIEQKTT
;
A
#
# COMPACT_ATOMS: atom_id res chain seq x y z
N MET A 1 -55.69 27.00 -12.34
CA MET A 1 -55.22 27.10 -10.93
C MET A 1 -54.06 26.18 -10.58
N THR A 2 -53.51 25.40 -11.51
CA THR A 2 -52.44 24.41 -11.27
C THR A 2 -51.02 24.98 -11.21
N SER A 3 -50.72 26.14 -11.82
CA SER A 3 -49.33 26.64 -11.88
C SER A 3 -48.82 27.25 -10.55
N LYS A 4 -49.68 27.83 -9.71
CA LYS A 4 -49.23 28.45 -8.44
C LYS A 4 -48.66 27.42 -7.45
N LYS A 5 -49.26 26.22 -7.36
CA LYS A 5 -48.78 25.15 -6.48
C LYS A 5 -47.49 24.51 -6.98
N SER A 6 -47.29 24.38 -8.28
CA SER A 6 -46.04 23.86 -8.84
C SER A 6 -44.89 24.84 -8.61
N LEU A 7 -45.09 26.13 -8.91
CA LEU A 7 -44.10 27.19 -8.65
C LEU A 7 -43.72 27.28 -7.17
N GLN A 8 -44.69 27.18 -6.25
CA GLN A 8 -44.40 27.17 -4.81
C GLN A 8 -43.53 25.98 -4.40
N LYS A 9 -43.82 24.75 -4.88
CA LYS A 9 -42.99 23.57 -4.61
C LYS A 9 -41.53 23.76 -5.04
N PHE A 10 -41.29 24.33 -6.23
CA PHE A 10 -39.94 24.62 -6.71
C PHE A 10 -39.21 25.62 -5.81
N THR A 11 -39.86 26.71 -5.39
CA THR A 11 -39.25 27.65 -4.44
C THR A 11 -38.95 27.04 -3.07
N THR A 12 -39.75 26.07 -2.60
CA THR A 12 -39.52 25.44 -1.30
C THR A 12 -38.35 24.43 -1.34
N PHE A 13 -38.24 23.63 -2.40
CA PHE A 13 -37.11 22.71 -2.55
C PHE A 13 -35.77 23.46 -2.70
N GLU A 14 -35.74 24.49 -3.55
CA GLU A 14 -34.55 25.32 -3.77
C GLU A 14 -34.01 25.92 -2.45
N GLN A 15 -34.89 26.42 -1.59
CA GLN A 15 -34.51 26.96 -0.28
C GLN A 15 -33.89 25.91 0.65
N LYS A 16 -34.50 24.71 0.72
CA LYS A 16 -33.97 23.60 1.53
C LYS A 16 -32.63 23.13 1.02
N LYS A 17 -32.52 22.97 -0.30
CA LYS A 17 -31.29 22.57 -0.99
C LYS A 17 -30.16 23.54 -0.72
N ASP A 18 -30.40 24.84 -0.89
CA ASP A 18 -29.40 25.88 -0.66
C ASP A 18 -28.94 25.92 0.80
N PHE A 19 -29.87 25.73 1.74
CA PHE A 19 -29.55 25.58 3.16
C PHE A 19 -28.61 24.40 3.41
N ILE A 20 -28.91 23.21 2.86
CA ILE A 20 -28.07 22.01 3.04
C ILE A 20 -26.68 22.22 2.42
N PHE A 21 -26.58 22.83 1.23
CA PHE A 21 -25.29 23.07 0.58
C PHE A 21 -24.40 24.11 1.26
N GLN A 22 -24.95 24.94 2.15
CA GLN A 22 -24.17 25.88 2.97
C GLN A 22 -23.52 25.21 4.19
N LEU A 23 -23.96 24.01 4.57
CA LEU A 23 -23.37 23.28 5.70
C LEU A 23 -21.95 22.86 5.36
N LYS A 24 -21.03 22.99 6.33
CA LYS A 24 -19.63 22.56 6.15
C LYS A 24 -19.53 21.04 5.98
N GLU A 25 -20.36 20.30 6.72
CA GLU A 25 -20.50 18.84 6.66
C GLU A 25 -21.99 18.52 6.68
N ILE A 26 -22.43 17.65 5.77
CA ILE A 26 -23.81 17.22 5.64
C ILE A 26 -23.94 15.84 6.30
N ASN A 27 -24.84 15.73 7.25
CA ASN A 27 -25.17 14.51 7.96
C ASN A 27 -26.55 13.99 7.54
N LYS A 28 -26.94 12.82 8.05
CA LYS A 28 -28.20 12.17 7.64
C LYS A 28 -29.41 12.94 8.16
N GLU A 29 -29.28 13.54 9.33
CA GLU A 29 -30.29 14.33 10.02
C GLU A 29 -30.61 15.61 9.22
N ASP A 30 -29.61 16.20 8.57
CA ASP A 30 -29.79 17.40 7.73
C ASP A 30 -30.68 17.12 6.51
N LEU A 31 -30.79 15.85 6.09
CA LEU A 31 -31.62 15.42 4.97
C LEU A 31 -33.07 15.11 5.38
N GLU A 32 -33.43 15.16 6.66
CA GLU A 32 -34.79 14.90 7.13
C GLU A 32 -35.79 15.98 6.70
N ILE A 33 -35.32 17.19 6.39
CA ILE A 33 -36.15 18.27 5.85
C ILE A 33 -36.65 17.98 4.43
N LEU A 34 -36.04 17.01 3.74
CA LEU A 34 -36.37 16.59 2.39
C LEU A 34 -37.33 15.39 2.43
N ASN A 35 -38.35 15.41 1.55
CA ASN A 35 -39.14 14.22 1.26
C ASN A 35 -38.39 13.27 0.30
N ASP A 36 -38.95 12.09 0.01
CA ASP A 36 -38.26 11.06 -0.77
C ASP A 36 -37.98 11.46 -2.24
N ASP A 37 -38.88 12.21 -2.87
CA ASP A 37 -38.68 12.75 -4.22
C ASP A 37 -37.55 13.81 -4.19
N GLU A 38 -37.60 14.73 -3.22
CA GLU A 38 -36.58 15.76 -3.01
C GLU A 38 -35.21 15.16 -2.69
N LYS A 39 -35.15 14.07 -1.93
CA LYS A 39 -33.90 13.33 -1.65
C LYS A 39 -33.31 12.75 -2.93
N THR A 40 -34.15 12.15 -3.77
CA THR A 40 -33.71 11.59 -5.05
C THR A 40 -33.12 12.67 -5.94
N GLU A 41 -33.81 13.81 -6.07
CA GLU A 41 -33.32 14.98 -6.81
C GLU A 41 -32.01 15.53 -6.19
N PHE A 42 -31.92 15.61 -4.86
CA PHE A 42 -30.72 16.07 -4.17
C PHE A 42 -29.52 15.15 -4.44
N TYR A 43 -29.68 13.82 -4.39
CA TYR A 43 -28.59 12.88 -4.70
C TYR A 43 -28.14 12.95 -6.16
N GLN A 44 -29.05 13.25 -7.10
CA GLN A 44 -28.68 13.51 -8.49
C GLN A 44 -27.80 14.77 -8.58
N LEU A 45 -28.17 15.86 -7.90
CA LEU A 45 -27.38 17.08 -7.84
C LEU A 45 -26.00 16.85 -7.19
N LEU A 46 -25.91 16.05 -6.12
CA LEU A 46 -24.62 15.67 -5.53
C LEU A 46 -23.73 14.97 -6.55
N THR A 47 -24.29 14.03 -7.30
CA THR A 47 -23.58 13.27 -8.33
C THR A 47 -23.10 14.17 -9.46
N GLU A 48 -23.97 15.05 -9.96
CA GLU A 48 -23.60 16.01 -11.01
C GLU A 48 -22.50 16.97 -10.55
N ARG A 49 -22.60 17.46 -9.31
CA ARG A 49 -21.59 18.36 -8.74
C ARG A 49 -20.26 17.63 -8.57
N PHE A 50 -20.28 16.41 -8.02
CA PHE A 50 -19.08 15.58 -7.87
C PHE A 50 -18.33 15.39 -9.21
N ASN A 51 -19.07 15.11 -10.29
CA ASN A 51 -18.50 14.87 -11.62
C ASN A 51 -17.92 16.13 -12.29
N LYS A 52 -18.31 17.33 -11.84
CA LYS A 52 -17.83 18.61 -12.40
C LYS A 52 -16.63 19.17 -11.64
N LEU A 53 -16.59 18.97 -10.33
CA LEU A 53 -15.54 19.52 -9.47
C LEU A 53 -14.22 18.78 -9.64
N LYS A 54 -13.12 19.53 -9.49
CA LYS A 54 -11.75 19.03 -9.62
C LYS A 54 -10.87 19.56 -8.50
N GLY A 55 -9.71 18.94 -8.31
CA GLY A 55 -8.66 19.43 -7.42
C GLY A 55 -9.14 19.60 -5.98
N ASP A 56 -8.85 20.77 -5.41
CA ASP A 56 -9.20 21.11 -4.02
C ASP A 56 -10.71 21.26 -3.83
N GLU A 57 -11.44 21.81 -4.82
CA GLU A 57 -12.90 21.94 -4.74
C GLU A 57 -13.61 20.57 -4.65
N ASN A 58 -13.12 19.58 -5.42
CA ASN A 58 -13.62 18.21 -5.33
C ASN A 58 -13.35 17.60 -3.95
N ALA A 59 -12.15 17.83 -3.41
CA ALA A 59 -11.77 17.31 -2.10
C ALA A 59 -12.59 17.94 -0.96
N GLU A 60 -12.83 19.25 -1.02
CA GLU A 60 -13.71 19.96 -0.09
C GLU A 60 -15.14 19.44 -0.15
N PHE A 61 -15.67 19.26 -1.37
CA PHE A 61 -17.01 18.72 -1.56
C PHE A 61 -17.15 17.27 -1.06
N LEU A 62 -16.15 16.42 -1.31
CA LEU A 62 -16.12 15.06 -0.78
C LEU A 62 -16.14 15.02 0.76
N ASN A 63 -15.40 15.92 1.40
CA ASN A 63 -15.42 16.06 2.85
C ASN A 63 -16.81 16.50 3.33
N GLN A 64 -17.44 17.45 2.63
CA GLN A 64 -18.78 17.94 2.94
C GLN A 64 -19.81 16.80 2.94
N ILE A 65 -19.76 15.89 1.96
CA ILE A 65 -20.76 14.80 1.82
C ILE A 65 -20.33 13.47 2.45
N TRP A 66 -19.18 13.42 3.15
CA TRP A 66 -18.56 12.17 3.56
C TRP A 66 -19.45 11.30 4.46
N ASN A 67 -20.24 11.94 5.33
CA ASN A 67 -21.06 11.26 6.34
C ASN A 67 -22.36 10.66 5.77
N ILE A 68 -22.83 11.19 4.64
CA ILE A 68 -23.99 10.65 3.91
C ILE A 68 -23.59 9.70 2.78
N THR A 69 -22.29 9.63 2.44
CA THR A 69 -21.80 8.76 1.37
C THR A 69 -21.64 7.31 1.85
N PRO A 70 -22.27 6.32 1.19
CA PRO A 70 -22.12 4.91 1.55
C PRO A 70 -20.66 4.43 1.52
N ALA A 71 -20.30 3.50 2.40
CA ALA A 71 -18.94 2.94 2.47
C ALA A 71 -18.47 2.35 1.13
N ILE A 72 -19.35 1.67 0.41
CA ILE A 72 -19.07 1.10 -0.92
C ILE A 72 -18.66 2.21 -1.90
N THR A 73 -19.42 3.30 -1.96
CA THR A 73 -19.11 4.45 -2.82
C THR A 73 -17.78 5.10 -2.45
N ARG A 74 -17.49 5.23 -1.15
CA ARG A 74 -16.20 5.77 -0.68
C ARG A 74 -15.02 4.90 -1.12
N ASN A 75 -15.17 3.57 -1.10
CA ASN A 75 -14.17 2.64 -1.59
C ASN A 75 -13.95 2.78 -3.10
N ILE A 76 -15.04 2.89 -3.88
CA ILE A 76 -14.96 3.11 -5.34
C ILE A 76 -14.23 4.42 -5.67
N ILE A 77 -14.55 5.51 -4.96
CA ILE A 77 -13.86 6.81 -5.12
C ILE A 77 -12.38 6.66 -4.82
N TRP A 78 -12.04 5.96 -3.73
CA TRP A 78 -10.65 5.72 -3.35
C TRP A 78 -9.90 4.92 -4.43
N GLU A 79 -10.47 3.82 -4.93
CA GLU A 79 -9.87 3.00 -5.99
C GLU A 79 -9.70 3.79 -7.29
N SER A 80 -10.71 4.57 -7.66
CA SER A 80 -10.66 5.46 -8.83
C SER A 80 -9.49 6.47 -8.72
N ASN A 81 -9.37 7.14 -7.57
CA ASN A 81 -8.27 8.06 -7.31
C ASN A 81 -6.91 7.36 -7.40
N GLN A 82 -6.79 6.15 -6.83
CA GLN A 82 -5.56 5.38 -6.89
C GLN A 82 -5.17 5.01 -8.32
N ASN A 83 -6.13 4.59 -9.14
CA ASN A 83 -5.89 4.25 -10.55
C ASN A 83 -5.46 5.48 -11.35
N THR A 84 -6.12 6.62 -11.14
CA THR A 84 -5.75 7.89 -11.78
C THR A 84 -4.34 8.31 -11.38
N ILE A 85 -3.98 8.24 -10.10
CA ILE A 85 -2.64 8.55 -9.61
C ILE A 85 -1.60 7.63 -10.26
N THR A 86 -1.84 6.32 -10.28
CA THR A 86 -0.91 5.32 -10.83
C THR A 86 -0.69 5.50 -12.33
N SER A 87 -1.77 5.75 -13.08
CA SER A 87 -1.71 6.06 -14.51
C SER A 87 -0.96 7.37 -14.77
N THR A 88 -1.24 8.40 -13.99
CA THR A 88 -0.59 9.70 -14.07
C THR A 88 0.92 9.60 -13.81
N ILE A 89 1.32 8.83 -12.79
CA ILE A 89 2.74 8.58 -12.50
C ILE A 89 3.42 7.91 -13.70
N SER A 90 2.80 6.84 -14.22
CA SER A 90 3.33 6.11 -15.38
C SER A 90 3.54 7.02 -16.60
N GLY A 91 2.54 7.86 -16.91
CA GLY A 91 2.63 8.82 -18.02
C GLY A 91 3.73 9.86 -17.81
N LEU A 92 3.79 10.49 -16.63
CA LEU A 92 4.82 11.48 -16.32
C LEU A 92 6.24 10.88 -16.33
N MET A 93 6.39 9.63 -15.87
CA MET A 93 7.68 8.91 -15.94
C MET A 93 8.10 8.62 -17.39
N GLN A 94 7.14 8.27 -18.25
CA GLN A 94 7.39 8.05 -19.67
C GLN A 94 7.80 9.36 -20.37
N ASP A 95 7.15 10.47 -20.04
CA ASP A 95 7.40 11.77 -20.67
C ASP A 95 8.73 12.40 -20.22
N TYR A 96 9.06 12.31 -18.93
CA TYR A 96 10.19 13.06 -18.34
C TYR A 96 11.38 12.19 -17.91
N GLY A 97 11.25 10.86 -17.96
CA GLY A 97 12.31 9.93 -17.55
C GLY A 97 12.70 10.01 -16.07
N ARG A 98 11.85 10.60 -15.22
CA ARG A 98 12.07 10.74 -13.78
C ARG A 98 10.79 10.54 -12.98
N MET A 99 10.94 10.28 -11.68
CA MET A 99 9.81 10.24 -10.77
C MET A 99 9.13 11.63 -10.68
N PRO A 100 7.81 11.74 -10.87
CA PRO A 100 7.10 12.99 -10.68
C PRO A 100 6.94 13.34 -9.20
N THR A 101 6.86 14.63 -8.92
CA THR A 101 6.53 15.18 -7.60
C THR A 101 5.02 15.08 -7.33
N ALA A 102 4.62 15.11 -6.05
CA ALA A 102 3.20 15.11 -5.68
C ALA A 102 2.41 16.28 -6.30
N SER A 103 3.06 17.42 -6.53
CA SER A 103 2.44 18.58 -7.17
C SER A 103 2.20 18.35 -8.66
N GLU A 104 3.17 17.75 -9.37
CA GLU A 104 3.00 17.40 -10.80
C GLU A 104 1.90 16.37 -11.00
N ILE A 105 1.83 15.37 -10.10
CA ILE A 105 0.76 14.37 -10.11
C ILE A 105 -0.58 15.07 -9.90
N ALA A 106 -0.72 15.90 -8.86
CA ALA A 106 -1.97 16.61 -8.55
C ALA A 106 -2.47 17.48 -9.71
N ILE A 107 -1.56 18.25 -10.34
CA ILE A 107 -1.90 19.09 -11.49
C ILE A 107 -2.38 18.23 -12.66
N LYS A 108 -1.70 17.13 -12.96
CA LYS A 108 -2.01 16.28 -14.12
C LYS A 108 -3.22 15.38 -13.90
N SER A 109 -3.44 14.91 -12.67
CA SER A 109 -4.56 14.04 -12.29
C SER A 109 -5.84 14.79 -11.94
N GLU A 110 -5.76 16.13 -11.82
CA GLU A 110 -6.86 16.98 -11.36
C GLU A 110 -7.38 16.58 -9.97
N LEU A 111 -6.53 15.96 -9.14
CA LEU A 111 -6.82 15.64 -7.74
C LEU A 111 -6.15 16.67 -6.83
N SER A 112 -6.69 16.88 -5.64
CA SER A 112 -6.01 17.71 -4.65
C SER A 112 -4.65 17.12 -4.28
N ARG A 113 -3.69 18.00 -3.99
CA ARG A 113 -2.35 17.58 -3.54
C ARG A 113 -2.42 16.78 -2.24
N GLN A 114 -3.41 17.06 -1.39
CA GLN A 114 -3.65 16.33 -0.15
C GLN A 114 -4.08 14.88 -0.44
N THR A 115 -5.03 14.67 -1.35
CA THR A 115 -5.46 13.34 -1.79
C THR A 115 -4.29 12.56 -2.36
N VAL A 116 -3.51 13.15 -3.27
CA VAL A 116 -2.31 12.50 -3.83
C VAL A 116 -1.32 12.10 -2.74
N THR A 117 -1.00 13.03 -1.84
CA THR A 117 -0.04 12.77 -0.75
C THR A 117 -0.52 11.67 0.19
N LYS A 118 -1.82 11.65 0.50
CA LYS A 118 -2.44 10.62 1.33
C LYS A 118 -2.32 9.25 0.66
N HIS A 119 -2.70 9.15 -0.62
CA HIS A 119 -2.56 7.91 -1.39
C HIS A 119 -1.12 7.42 -1.43
N LEU A 120 -0.15 8.28 -1.75
CA LEU A 120 1.27 7.88 -1.82
C LEU A 120 1.83 7.37 -0.48
N LYS A 121 1.36 7.90 0.66
CA LYS A 121 1.84 7.52 2.00
C LYS A 121 1.09 6.35 2.61
N GLU A 122 -0.20 6.25 2.37
CA GLU A 122 -1.10 5.35 3.10
C GLU A 122 -1.61 4.18 2.26
N TYR A 123 -1.25 4.10 0.98
CA TYR A 123 -1.73 3.05 0.07
C TYR A 123 -1.59 1.64 0.65
N ALA A 124 -0.41 1.30 1.18
CA ALA A 124 -0.15 -0.02 1.76
C ALA A 124 -0.93 -0.33 3.05
N LYS A 125 -1.56 0.68 3.68
CA LYS A 125 -2.35 0.52 4.91
C LYS A 125 -3.84 0.27 4.63
N GLN A 126 -4.27 0.46 3.38
CA GLN A 126 -5.68 0.33 3.01
C GLN A 126 -6.05 -1.14 2.83
N PRO A 127 -7.23 -1.60 3.30
CA PRO A 127 -7.64 -3.00 3.16
C PRO A 127 -7.59 -3.51 1.72
N GLN A 128 -7.95 -2.64 0.75
CA GLN A 128 -7.95 -2.92 -0.69
C GLN A 128 -6.56 -3.21 -1.25
N TYR A 129 -5.48 -2.79 -0.58
CA TYR A 129 -4.11 -3.08 -1.00
C TYR A 129 -3.85 -4.59 -1.08
N ASN A 130 -4.35 -5.35 -0.11
CA ASN A 130 -4.16 -6.80 -0.08
C ASN A 130 -4.84 -7.47 -1.26
N GLU A 131 -6.04 -7.02 -1.63
CA GLU A 131 -6.76 -7.53 -2.80
C GLU A 131 -5.97 -7.29 -4.09
N ILE A 132 -5.37 -6.11 -4.24
CA ILE A 132 -4.52 -5.78 -5.39
C ILE A 132 -3.25 -6.64 -5.40
N VAL A 133 -2.62 -6.84 -4.26
CA VAL A 133 -1.46 -7.74 -4.13
C VAL A 133 -1.82 -9.16 -4.55
N GLU A 134 -2.97 -9.68 -4.13
CA GLU A 134 -3.46 -11.00 -4.53
C GLU A 134 -3.75 -11.06 -6.04
N GLN A 135 -4.31 -10.00 -6.64
CA GLN A 135 -4.48 -9.92 -8.10
C GLN A 135 -3.13 -9.98 -8.84
N PHE A 136 -2.12 -9.27 -8.35
CA PHE A 136 -0.77 -9.36 -8.91
C PHE A 136 -0.18 -10.76 -8.77
N LYS A 137 -0.33 -11.39 -7.60
CA LYS A 137 0.10 -12.78 -7.38
C LYS A 137 -0.59 -13.73 -8.35
N PHE A 138 -1.90 -13.62 -8.53
CA PHE A 138 -2.67 -14.43 -9.47
C PHE A 138 -2.14 -14.30 -10.91
N MET A 139 -1.79 -13.08 -11.32
CA MET A 139 -1.25 -12.77 -12.65
C MET A 139 0.20 -13.25 -12.86
N THR A 140 0.91 -13.64 -11.79
CA THR A 140 2.29 -14.14 -11.85
C THR A 140 2.41 -15.32 -12.81
N SER A 141 1.44 -16.23 -12.80
CA SER A 141 1.39 -17.39 -13.70
C SER A 141 1.46 -16.99 -15.19
N LYS A 142 0.71 -15.94 -15.57
CA LYS A 142 0.67 -15.44 -16.95
C LYS A 142 1.96 -14.74 -17.36
N VAL A 143 2.58 -14.00 -16.45
CA VAL A 143 3.90 -13.37 -16.70
C VAL A 143 4.96 -14.45 -16.82
N LEU A 144 4.96 -15.44 -15.93
CA LEU A 144 5.88 -16.57 -15.94
C LEU A 144 5.78 -17.39 -17.24
N ALA A 145 4.56 -17.57 -17.78
CA ALA A 145 4.37 -18.20 -19.09
C ALA A 145 5.02 -17.41 -20.23
N LYS A 146 5.00 -16.07 -20.20
CA LYS A 146 5.73 -15.24 -21.17
C LYS A 146 7.25 -15.41 -21.00
N VAL A 147 7.75 -15.40 -19.76
CA VAL A 147 9.17 -15.62 -19.46
C VAL A 147 9.62 -17.00 -19.98
N PHE A 148 8.83 -18.05 -19.77
CA PHE A 148 9.06 -19.39 -20.32
C PHE A 148 9.19 -19.36 -21.85
N LYS A 149 8.29 -18.65 -22.56
CA LYS A 149 8.37 -18.53 -24.01
C LYS A 149 9.71 -17.91 -24.46
N PHE A 150 10.19 -16.86 -23.81
CA PHE A 150 11.50 -16.27 -24.13
C PHE A 150 12.65 -17.22 -23.81
N ALA A 151 12.58 -17.93 -22.68
CA ALA A 151 13.57 -18.92 -22.28
C ALA A 151 13.71 -20.05 -23.30
N VAL A 152 12.59 -20.61 -23.79
CA VAL A 152 12.60 -21.66 -24.82
C VAL A 152 13.16 -21.16 -26.15
N ASN A 153 13.04 -19.87 -26.44
CA ASN A 153 13.60 -19.24 -27.63
C ASN A 153 15.08 -18.82 -27.49
N GLY A 154 15.76 -19.26 -26.41
CA GLY A 154 17.20 -19.07 -26.23
C GLY A 154 17.61 -17.85 -25.39
N ASP A 155 16.66 -17.10 -24.81
CA ASP A 155 16.99 -16.04 -23.86
C ASP A 155 17.39 -16.64 -22.49
N MET A 156 18.70 -16.72 -22.26
CA MET A 156 19.27 -17.28 -21.02
C MET A 156 18.94 -16.45 -19.77
N SER A 157 18.70 -15.14 -19.91
CA SER A 157 18.29 -14.30 -18.79
C SER A 157 16.86 -14.61 -18.37
N ALA A 158 15.97 -14.79 -19.35
CA ALA A 158 14.61 -15.26 -19.11
C ALA A 158 14.58 -16.68 -18.50
N ALA A 159 15.43 -17.59 -18.99
CA ALA A 159 15.56 -18.95 -18.44
C ALA A 159 15.98 -18.93 -16.95
N LYS A 160 17.01 -18.14 -16.62
CA LYS A 160 17.46 -17.96 -15.23
C LYS A 160 16.34 -17.40 -14.34
N LEU A 161 15.61 -16.39 -14.82
CA LEU A 161 14.48 -15.81 -14.10
C LEU A 161 13.37 -16.84 -13.86
N TYR A 162 13.03 -17.64 -14.88
CA TYR A 162 12.03 -18.71 -14.77
C TYR A 162 12.41 -19.73 -13.70
N PHE A 163 13.64 -20.27 -13.75
CA PHE A 163 14.10 -21.24 -12.75
C PHE A 163 14.19 -20.66 -11.34
N ASN A 164 14.58 -19.39 -11.19
CA ASN A 164 14.57 -18.73 -9.89
C ASN A 164 13.16 -18.64 -9.30
N VAL A 165 12.17 -18.25 -10.12
CA VAL A 165 10.77 -18.15 -9.66
C VAL A 165 10.20 -19.53 -9.34
N VAL A 166 10.38 -20.52 -10.22
CA VAL A 166 9.91 -21.90 -9.98
C VAL A 166 10.65 -22.54 -8.80
N GLY A 167 11.95 -22.28 -8.65
CA GLY A 167 12.76 -22.72 -7.51
C GLY A 167 12.29 -22.09 -6.20
N ALA A 168 11.99 -20.79 -6.17
CA ALA A 168 11.45 -20.10 -5.00
C ALA A 168 10.04 -20.60 -4.61
N LEU A 169 9.18 -20.91 -5.60
CA LEU A 169 7.88 -21.54 -5.35
C LEU A 169 8.04 -22.93 -4.71
N ASN A 170 9.09 -23.66 -5.08
CA ASN A 170 9.42 -24.97 -4.51
C ASN A 170 10.11 -24.88 -3.12
N GLN A 171 10.68 -23.72 -2.76
CA GLN A 171 11.32 -23.47 -1.45
C GLN A 171 10.35 -23.14 -0.33
N ASN A 172 9.07 -22.82 -0.63
CA ASN A 172 8.05 -22.62 0.41
C ASN A 172 7.74 -23.90 1.23
N ASN A 173 8.34 -25.05 0.88
CA ASN A 173 8.30 -26.28 1.68
C ASN A 173 9.68 -26.72 2.22
N GLN A 174 10.76 -25.95 2.03
CA GLN A 174 12.09 -26.31 2.55
C GLN A 174 12.86 -25.06 3.01
N ASN A 175 12.86 -24.85 4.33
CA ASN A 175 13.75 -23.95 5.06
C ASN A 175 15.23 -24.37 4.92
N THR A 176 15.82 -24.28 3.74
CA THR A 176 17.26 -24.50 3.54
C THR A 176 17.82 -23.64 2.42
N PHE A 177 17.58 -22.32 2.44
CA PHE A 177 18.57 -21.40 1.90
C PHE A 177 19.59 -21.12 3.01
N ILE A 178 20.58 -21.99 3.08
CA ILE A 178 21.76 -21.82 3.93
C ILE A 178 22.58 -20.67 3.34
N GLN A 179 22.25 -19.43 3.71
CA GLN A 179 23.25 -18.38 3.85
C GLN A 179 24.04 -18.72 5.11
N ASN A 180 25.06 -19.57 4.97
CA ASN A 180 26.04 -19.83 6.02
C ASN A 180 26.91 -18.57 6.21
N ASN A 181 26.37 -17.55 6.90
CA ASN A 181 27.19 -16.72 7.75
C ASN A 181 27.43 -17.52 9.02
N ASN A 182 28.50 -18.30 9.03
CA ASN A 182 28.87 -19.12 10.18
C ASN A 182 29.39 -18.21 11.32
N ASN A 183 28.48 -17.60 12.08
CA ASN A 183 28.76 -16.99 13.38
C ASN A 183 28.92 -18.08 14.45
N TYR A 184 29.80 -19.06 14.20
CA TYR A 184 30.16 -20.06 15.18
C TYR A 184 31.67 -20.33 15.13
N ILE A 185 32.25 -20.54 16.30
CA ILE A 185 33.63 -20.99 16.42
C ILE A 185 33.60 -22.49 16.68
N GLN A 186 34.39 -23.26 15.93
CA GLN A 186 34.51 -24.70 16.13
C GLN A 186 35.93 -25.05 16.58
N ILE A 187 36.07 -25.67 17.76
CA ILE A 187 37.35 -26.13 18.30
C ILE A 187 37.22 -27.61 18.67
N ASN A 188 38.05 -28.49 18.09
CA ASN A 188 38.06 -29.94 18.34
C ASN A 188 36.67 -30.61 18.33
N GLY A 189 35.81 -30.23 17.39
CA GLY A 189 34.46 -30.79 17.24
C GLY A 189 33.37 -30.13 18.09
N LEU A 190 33.71 -29.17 18.96
CA LEU A 190 32.74 -28.38 19.71
C LEU A 190 32.36 -27.13 18.94
N ILE A 191 31.07 -27.00 18.62
CA ILE A 191 30.48 -25.81 17.98
C ILE A 191 29.99 -24.85 19.07
N PHE A 192 30.56 -23.65 19.10
CA PHE A 192 30.13 -22.52 19.93
C PHE A 192 29.33 -21.53 19.09
N ASN A 193 28.04 -21.37 19.40
CA ASN A 193 27.13 -20.41 18.77
C ASN A 193 26.34 -19.63 19.83
N ASP A 194 25.70 -18.53 19.44
CA ASP A 194 24.94 -17.64 20.35
C ASP A 194 23.89 -18.38 21.18
N GLU A 195 23.28 -19.41 20.61
CA GLU A 195 22.26 -20.21 21.30
C GLU A 195 22.88 -21.04 22.45
N LYS A 196 24.02 -21.69 22.22
CA LYS A 196 24.72 -22.42 23.27
C LYS A 196 25.30 -21.49 24.33
N LEU A 197 25.81 -20.32 23.95
CA LEU A 197 26.31 -19.33 24.91
C LEU A 197 25.20 -18.86 25.87
N LYS A 198 23.96 -18.71 25.38
CA LYS A 198 22.80 -18.37 26.22
C LYS A 198 22.39 -19.47 27.21
N THR A 199 22.76 -20.73 26.94
CA THR A 199 22.45 -21.85 27.85
C THR A 199 23.49 -22.03 28.97
N LEU A 200 24.62 -21.34 28.89
CA LEU A 200 25.67 -21.41 29.89
C LEU A 200 25.33 -20.54 31.11
N LYS A 201 25.73 -20.99 32.29
CA LYS A 201 25.57 -20.20 33.52
C LYS A 201 26.50 -18.98 33.49
N PRO A 202 26.14 -17.88 34.16
CA PRO A 202 26.96 -16.65 34.17
C PRO A 202 28.41 -16.87 34.60
N GLU A 203 28.65 -17.81 35.53
CA GLU A 203 30.00 -18.16 35.98
C GLU A 203 30.83 -18.85 34.88
N GLN A 204 30.21 -19.68 34.04
CA GLN A 204 30.89 -20.36 32.94
C GLN A 204 31.23 -19.39 31.81
N LEU A 205 30.35 -18.41 31.55
CA LEU A 205 30.60 -17.34 30.59
C LEU A 205 31.79 -16.47 31.02
N LYS A 206 31.87 -16.10 32.31
CA LYS A 206 33.00 -15.35 32.86
C LYS A 206 34.33 -16.10 32.74
N THR A 207 34.34 -17.41 32.94
CA THR A 207 35.55 -18.22 32.75
C THR A 207 35.99 -18.26 31.29
N ILE A 208 35.05 -18.40 30.35
CA ILE A 208 35.35 -18.38 28.91
C ILE A 208 35.90 -17.00 28.50
N GLU A 209 35.27 -15.93 28.97
CA GLU A 209 35.71 -14.55 28.72
C GLU A 209 37.12 -14.29 29.28
N ALA A 210 37.42 -14.79 30.49
CA ALA A 210 38.74 -14.67 31.09
C ALA A 210 39.83 -15.42 30.29
N ILE A 211 39.53 -16.62 29.78
CA ILE A 211 40.47 -17.41 28.96
C ILE A 211 40.74 -16.75 27.60
N LEU A 212 39.73 -16.13 27.00
CA LEU A 212 39.87 -15.44 25.71
C LEU A 212 40.56 -14.09 25.81
N LEU A 213 40.50 -13.44 26.98
CA LEU A 213 41.11 -12.13 27.24
C LEU A 213 42.49 -12.20 27.90
N SER A 214 42.92 -13.37 28.38
CA SER A 214 44.28 -13.55 28.91
C SER A 214 45.29 -13.67 27.76
N GLU A 215 46.08 -12.63 27.51
CA GLU A 215 47.07 -12.55 26.42
C GLU A 215 48.39 -13.32 26.67
N ASP A 216 48.58 -13.98 27.82
CA ASP A 216 49.83 -14.69 28.13
C ASP A 216 49.65 -16.22 28.13
N LEU A 217 49.94 -16.85 26.98
CA LEU A 217 50.27 -18.28 26.92
C LEU A 217 51.79 -18.42 26.99
N GLU A 218 52.32 -18.76 28.16
CA GLU A 218 53.69 -19.26 28.28
C GLU A 218 53.84 -20.51 27.38
N ILE A 219 54.69 -20.39 26.37
CA ILE A 219 55.12 -21.49 25.51
C ILE A 219 55.84 -22.50 26.40
N ILE A 220 55.18 -23.62 26.72
CA ILE A 220 55.87 -24.77 27.30
C ILE A 220 56.71 -25.38 26.17
N GLU A 221 57.97 -24.97 26.10
CA GLU A 221 58.97 -25.59 25.25
C GLU A 221 59.09 -27.09 25.55
N GLN A 222 59.01 -27.87 24.47
CA GLN A 222 59.40 -29.27 24.48
C GLN A 222 60.86 -29.40 24.92
N LYS A 223 61.13 -30.23 25.94
CA LYS A 223 62.43 -30.88 26.07
C LYS A 223 62.28 -32.37 25.85
N THR A 224 62.65 -32.74 24.63
CA THR A 224 63.19 -34.03 24.22
C THR A 224 64.18 -34.57 25.25
N THR A 225 63.92 -35.74 25.81
CA THR A 225 64.90 -36.85 25.90
C THR A 225 64.13 -38.16 26.05
#